data_AF-A0A2N9LZX8-F1
#
_entry.id   AF-A0A2N9LZX8-F1
#
_cell.length_a   1.000
_cell.length_b   1.000
_cell.length_c   1.000
_cell.angle_alpha   90.00
_cell.angle_beta   90.00
_cell.angle_gamma   90.00
#
_symmetry.space_group_name_H-M   'P 1'
#
loop_
_entity.id
_entity.type
_entity.pdbx_description
1 polymer ?
#
loop_
_entity_poly.entity_id
_entity_poly.type
_entity_poly.pdbx_seq_one_letter_code
_entity_poly.pdbx_strand_id
1 'polypeptide(L)'
;MRAVLRLALIAGFAAMPGWAGLALVQGTFADDSSSALIPFSVTGTQLVTVQSYGYAGGIVPTLPTPTIIPSGGFAPNAYLFDGAGNEITSDNGGHCGITVADSTTGNCDDPYFQETLPAGFYTLAIVEWDNVSNGAQSDGFRQDGNPGFTCAEFGLSGNFCDVTTALGTPRNGNYAFAISGATEVGAVPEPATLPLAFVTCLLGFIFRARRFSFR
;
A
#
# COMPACT_ATOMS: atom_id res chain seq x y z
N MET A 1 -60.28 10.65 13.94
CA MET A 1 -59.22 9.82 13.34
C MET A 1 -57.89 10.52 13.59
N ARG A 2 -56.97 9.89 14.35
CA ARG A 2 -55.73 10.52 14.83
C ARG A 2 -54.63 10.40 13.77
N ALA A 3 -54.07 11.52 13.35
CA ALA A 3 -52.92 11.58 12.43
C ALA A 3 -51.65 11.14 13.16
N VAL A 4 -50.94 10.16 12.61
CA VAL A 4 -49.65 9.67 13.12
C VAL A 4 -48.54 10.39 12.35
N LEU A 5 -47.90 11.36 13.00
CA LEU A 5 -46.70 12.05 12.50
C LEU A 5 -45.50 11.10 12.70
N ARG A 6 -44.89 10.63 11.61
CA ARG A 6 -43.66 9.82 11.67
C ARG A 6 -42.45 10.74 11.55
N LEU A 7 -41.75 10.92 12.67
CA LEU A 7 -40.47 11.61 12.75
C LEU A 7 -39.39 10.71 12.15
N ALA A 8 -38.74 11.15 11.07
CA ALA A 8 -37.60 10.45 10.50
C ALA A 8 -36.32 10.92 11.23
N LEU A 9 -35.69 10.01 11.96
CA LEU A 9 -34.41 10.24 12.64
C LEU A 9 -33.29 10.17 11.59
N ILE A 10 -32.62 11.28 11.30
CA ILE A 10 -31.40 11.31 10.47
C ILE A 10 -30.23 11.08 11.42
N ALA A 11 -29.67 9.86 11.41
CA ALA A 11 -28.42 9.57 12.08
C ALA A 11 -27.26 10.09 11.22
N GLY A 12 -26.66 11.21 11.62
CA GLY A 12 -25.41 11.70 11.03
C GLY A 12 -24.25 10.84 11.52
N PHE A 13 -23.60 10.10 10.61
CA PHE A 13 -22.31 9.49 10.88
C PHE A 13 -21.25 10.61 10.91
N ALA A 14 -20.76 10.93 12.10
CA ALA A 14 -19.55 11.74 12.25
C ALA A 14 -18.34 10.83 11.97
N ALA A 15 -17.65 11.06 10.84
CA ALA A 15 -16.34 10.49 10.62
C ALA A 15 -15.39 11.09 11.66
N MET A 16 -14.91 10.28 12.60
CA MET A 16 -13.86 10.73 13.52
C MET A 16 -12.57 10.91 12.72
N PRO A 17 -11.83 12.01 12.90
CA PRO A 17 -10.52 12.16 12.28
C PRO A 17 -9.60 11.04 12.79
N GLY A 18 -9.22 10.15 11.90
CA GLY A 18 -8.18 9.15 12.16
C GLY A 18 -6.88 9.88 12.48
N TRP A 19 -6.27 9.56 13.62
CA TRP A 19 -4.91 9.99 13.89
C TRP A 19 -3.98 9.34 12.86
N ALA A 20 -3.09 10.13 12.25
CA ALA A 20 -2.03 9.64 11.38
C ALA A 20 -1.03 8.81 12.21
N GLY A 21 -1.35 7.53 12.36
CA GLY A 21 -0.53 6.54 13.04
C GLY A 21 0.47 5.87 12.09
N LEU A 22 1.37 5.07 12.65
CA LEU A 22 2.21 4.15 11.90
C LEU A 22 1.36 2.96 11.45
N ALA A 23 1.25 2.73 10.15
CA ALA A 23 0.70 1.52 9.57
C ALA A 23 1.84 0.55 9.24
N LEU A 24 1.67 -0.72 9.56
CA LEU A 24 2.59 -1.79 9.14
C LEU A 24 1.87 -2.71 8.17
N VAL A 25 2.43 -2.84 6.97
CA VAL A 25 1.91 -3.69 5.90
C VAL A 25 2.89 -4.84 5.70
N GLN A 26 2.37 -6.07 5.72
CA GLN A 26 3.16 -7.29 5.59
C GLN A 26 2.48 -8.25 4.62
N GLY A 27 3.29 -9.09 3.99
CA GLY A 27 2.80 -10.17 3.15
C GLY A 27 3.92 -11.07 2.68
N THR A 28 3.56 -12.00 1.80
CA THR A 28 4.47 -12.96 1.21
C THR A 28 4.13 -13.12 -0.27
N PHE A 29 5.12 -12.93 -1.13
CA PHE A 29 5.03 -13.24 -2.55
C PHE A 29 5.23 -14.73 -2.82
N ALA A 30 4.53 -15.23 -3.84
CA ALA A 30 4.68 -16.61 -4.29
C ALA A 30 5.96 -16.81 -5.12
N ASP A 31 6.35 -15.77 -5.86
CA ASP A 31 7.53 -15.72 -6.72
C ASP A 31 8.07 -14.28 -6.80
N ASP A 32 9.29 -14.13 -7.31
CA ASP A 32 9.96 -12.83 -7.41
C ASP A 32 9.36 -11.90 -8.48
N SER A 33 8.55 -12.43 -9.41
CA SER A 33 7.80 -11.62 -10.40
C SER A 33 6.55 -10.94 -9.84
N SER A 34 6.20 -11.21 -8.59
CA SER A 34 5.01 -10.68 -7.94
C SER A 34 5.15 -9.20 -7.55
N SER A 35 4.02 -8.49 -7.52
CA SER A 35 3.93 -7.12 -7.03
C SER A 35 2.79 -6.95 -6.03
N ALA A 36 3.00 -6.10 -5.02
CA ALA A 36 1.94 -5.64 -4.11
C ALA A 36 1.68 -4.16 -4.34
N LEU A 37 0.41 -3.81 -4.48
CA LEU A 37 -0.06 -2.43 -4.62
C LEU A 37 -0.82 -2.03 -3.36
N ILE A 38 -0.23 -1.15 -2.56
CA ILE A 38 -0.75 -0.74 -1.26
C ILE A 38 -1.32 0.68 -1.40
N PRO A 39 -2.66 0.83 -1.49
CA PRO A 39 -3.27 2.15 -1.54
C PRO A 39 -3.17 2.83 -0.17
N PHE A 40 -3.00 4.14 -0.18
CA PHE A 40 -3.11 4.96 1.02
C PHE A 40 -3.61 6.37 0.66
N SER A 41 -4.08 7.11 1.66
CA SER A 41 -4.56 8.48 1.49
C SER A 41 -3.94 9.42 2.50
N VAL A 42 -3.89 10.70 2.13
CA VAL A 42 -3.50 11.80 3.00
C VAL A 42 -4.58 12.89 2.91
N THR A 43 -5.04 13.39 4.04
CA THR A 43 -6.14 14.39 4.09
C THR A 43 -5.68 15.84 4.15
N GLY A 44 -4.38 16.06 4.26
CA GLY A 44 -3.73 17.38 4.25
C GLY A 44 -2.30 17.24 3.77
N THR A 45 -1.55 18.34 3.68
CA THR A 45 -0.13 18.24 3.36
C THR A 45 0.63 17.62 4.53
N GLN A 46 1.21 16.44 4.35
CA GLN A 46 1.96 15.72 5.39
C GLN A 46 3.27 15.16 4.85
N LEU A 47 4.26 15.05 5.74
CA LEU A 47 5.47 14.27 5.48
C LEU A 47 5.13 12.79 5.65
N VAL A 48 5.12 12.04 4.56
CA VAL A 48 4.95 10.60 4.58
C VAL A 48 6.33 9.95 4.61
N THR A 49 6.54 9.03 5.55
CA THR A 49 7.77 8.22 5.63
C THR A 49 7.41 6.77 5.36
N VAL A 50 8.15 6.14 4.44
CA VAL A 50 8.04 4.73 4.10
C VAL A 50 9.37 4.06 4.40
N GLN A 51 9.34 2.94 5.11
CA GLN A 51 10.52 2.15 5.44
C GLN A 51 10.23 0.65 5.34
N SER A 52 11.09 -0.08 4.67
CA SER A 52 11.08 -1.54 4.69
C SER A 52 11.80 -2.11 5.92
N TYR A 53 11.35 -3.29 6.34
CA TYR A 53 11.96 -4.15 7.35
C TYR A 53 12.05 -5.60 6.85
N GLY A 54 11.70 -5.87 5.60
CA GLY A 54 11.59 -7.24 5.07
C GLY A 54 12.95 -7.93 4.92
N TYR A 55 13.95 -7.21 4.42
CA TYR A 55 15.27 -7.79 4.12
C TYR A 55 16.08 -8.03 5.39
N ALA A 56 16.39 -6.95 6.13
CA ALA A 56 17.25 -6.99 7.30
C ALA A 56 16.49 -7.30 8.61
N GLY A 57 15.16 -7.30 8.58
CA GLY A 57 14.35 -7.39 9.78
C GLY A 57 14.43 -6.13 10.63
N GLY A 58 13.93 -6.21 11.86
CA GLY A 58 14.05 -5.14 12.85
C GLY A 58 12.85 -5.03 13.79
N ILE A 59 12.76 -3.90 14.46
CA ILE A 59 11.68 -3.57 15.38
C ILE A 59 10.91 -2.38 14.82
N VAL A 60 9.65 -2.61 14.49
CA VAL A 60 8.71 -1.57 14.06
C VAL A 60 7.98 -1.04 15.31
N PRO A 61 7.98 0.27 15.59
CA PRO A 61 7.38 0.84 16.80
C PRO A 61 5.84 0.95 16.69
N THR A 62 5.17 -0.15 16.36
CA THR A 62 3.71 -0.27 16.36
C THR A 62 3.15 -0.19 17.78
N LEU A 63 1.89 0.23 17.90
CA LEU A 63 1.17 0.31 19.16
C LEU A 63 0.10 -0.79 19.27
N PRO A 64 -0.18 -1.31 20.48
CA PRO A 64 0.42 -0.93 21.78
C PRO A 64 1.78 -1.57 22.07
N THR A 65 2.23 -2.52 21.24
CA THR A 65 3.49 -3.25 21.41
C THR A 65 4.25 -3.27 20.09
N PRO A 66 5.57 -3.02 20.10
CA PRO A 66 6.38 -3.07 18.89
C PRO A 66 6.31 -4.43 18.20
N THR A 67 6.29 -4.42 16.87
CA THR A 67 6.32 -5.63 16.05
C THR A 67 7.76 -5.97 15.68
N ILE A 68 8.17 -7.21 15.94
CA ILE A 68 9.47 -7.71 15.52
C ILE A 68 9.32 -8.36 14.14
N ILE A 69 10.12 -7.91 13.18
CA ILE A 69 10.22 -8.49 11.85
C ILE A 69 11.52 -9.31 11.79
N PRO A 70 11.46 -10.63 11.54
CA PRO A 70 12.66 -11.42 11.31
C PRO A 70 13.31 -11.03 9.98
N SER A 71 14.64 -11.09 9.91
CA SER A 71 15.36 -10.93 8.65
C SER A 71 15.16 -12.13 7.73
N GLY A 72 15.52 -11.97 6.45
CA GLY A 72 15.52 -13.06 5.47
C GLY A 72 14.51 -12.91 4.34
N GLY A 73 13.73 -11.84 4.32
CA GLY A 73 12.99 -11.43 3.12
C GLY A 73 13.92 -11.05 1.98
N PHE A 74 13.33 -10.81 0.82
CA PHE A 74 14.03 -10.39 -0.37
C PHE A 74 14.44 -8.90 -0.31
N ALA A 75 15.30 -8.46 -1.24
CA ALA A 75 15.70 -7.06 -1.36
C ALA A 75 14.62 -6.31 -2.16
N PRO A 76 13.79 -5.46 -1.54
CA PRO A 76 12.67 -4.85 -2.25
C PRO A 76 13.08 -3.58 -3.00
N ASN A 77 12.40 -3.33 -4.12
CA ASN A 77 12.21 -1.99 -4.66
C ASN A 77 10.83 -1.47 -4.23
N ALA A 78 10.78 -0.19 -3.88
CA ALA A 78 9.57 0.53 -3.51
C ALA A 78 9.33 1.68 -4.48
N TYR A 79 8.12 1.78 -5.03
CA TYR A 79 7.71 2.87 -5.93
C TYR A 79 6.48 3.56 -5.38
N LEU A 80 6.49 4.89 -5.34
CA LEU A 80 5.35 5.69 -4.92
C LEU A 80 4.67 6.31 -6.15
N PHE A 81 3.39 6.06 -6.33
CA PHE A 81 2.56 6.63 -7.38
C PHE A 81 1.52 7.61 -6.82
N ASP A 82 1.21 8.65 -7.60
CA ASP A 82 0.07 9.54 -7.34
C ASP A 82 -1.27 8.89 -7.72
N GLY A 83 -2.38 9.57 -7.42
CA GLY A 83 -3.72 9.08 -7.74
C GLY A 83 -4.05 9.02 -9.23
N ALA A 84 -3.20 9.56 -10.11
CA ALA A 84 -3.29 9.42 -11.56
C ALA A 84 -2.38 8.29 -12.10
N GLY A 85 -1.62 7.62 -11.23
CA GLY A 85 -0.70 6.55 -11.58
C GLY A 85 0.67 7.03 -12.05
N ASN A 86 1.01 8.31 -11.87
CA ASN A 86 2.36 8.79 -12.18
C ASN A 86 3.31 8.47 -11.03
N GLU A 87 4.52 8.01 -11.35
CA GLU A 87 5.56 7.79 -10.36
C GLU A 87 6.04 9.14 -9.77
N ILE A 88 6.08 9.23 -8.45
CA ILE A 88 6.57 10.37 -7.69
C ILE A 88 8.03 10.14 -7.31
N THR A 89 8.31 8.99 -6.72
CA THR A 89 9.62 8.61 -6.21
C THR A 89 9.75 7.09 -6.16
N SER A 90 10.99 6.62 -6.09
CA SER A 90 11.31 5.20 -5.94
C SER A 90 12.55 5.04 -5.09
N ASP A 91 12.66 3.94 -4.37
CA ASP A 91 13.83 3.61 -3.59
C ASP A 91 14.10 2.09 -3.61
N ASN A 92 15.37 1.73 -3.70
CA ASN A 92 15.84 0.36 -3.87
C ASN A 92 16.81 -0.07 -2.75
N GLY A 93 16.80 0.61 -1.60
CA GLY A 93 17.67 0.30 -0.47
C GLY A 93 19.06 0.92 -0.57
N GLY A 94 20.03 0.34 0.15
CA GLY A 94 21.39 0.86 0.28
C GLY A 94 21.59 1.87 1.41
N HIS A 95 20.63 1.98 2.35
CA HIS A 95 20.56 3.04 3.35
C HIS A 95 21.24 2.72 4.68
N CYS A 96 22.48 2.25 4.64
CA CYS A 96 23.19 1.89 5.86
C CYS A 96 23.31 3.07 6.85
N GLY A 97 22.91 2.82 8.10
CA GLY A 97 22.86 3.83 9.16
C GLY A 97 21.49 4.53 9.31
N ILE A 98 20.60 4.37 8.33
CA ILE A 98 19.18 4.73 8.43
C ILE A 98 18.35 3.45 8.59
N THR A 99 18.51 2.50 7.68
CA THR A 99 17.97 1.15 7.81
C THR A 99 18.97 0.23 8.48
N VAL A 100 18.45 -0.84 9.08
CA VAL A 100 19.28 -1.85 9.76
C VAL A 100 20.01 -2.66 8.70
N ALA A 101 21.28 -2.96 8.95
CA ALA A 101 22.02 -3.91 8.12
C ALA A 101 21.57 -5.35 8.47
N ASP A 102 21.28 -6.16 7.47
CA ASP A 102 21.03 -7.59 7.64
C ASP A 102 22.25 -8.24 8.27
N SER A 103 22.04 -8.97 9.37
CA SER A 103 23.14 -9.51 10.18
C SER A 103 23.94 -10.61 9.48
N THR A 104 23.38 -11.21 8.42
CA THR A 104 24.02 -12.27 7.64
C THR A 104 24.89 -11.71 6.52
N THR A 105 24.39 -10.69 5.82
CA THR A 105 25.05 -10.14 4.61
C THR A 105 25.78 -8.83 4.84
N GLY A 106 25.39 -8.08 5.88
CA GLY A 106 25.87 -6.73 6.14
C GLY A 106 25.23 -5.65 5.27
N ASN A 107 24.26 -6.01 4.42
CA ASN A 107 23.61 -5.07 3.51
C ASN A 107 22.41 -4.38 4.13
N CYS A 108 22.08 -3.21 3.60
CA CYS A 108 20.98 -2.37 4.06
C CYS A 108 19.98 -2.19 2.91
N ASP A 109 19.58 -3.30 2.31
CA ASP A 109 18.77 -3.34 1.09
C ASP A 109 17.29 -3.05 1.35
N ASP A 110 16.90 -2.72 2.58
CA ASP A 110 15.58 -2.22 2.91
C ASP A 110 15.40 -0.76 2.41
N PRO A 111 14.37 -0.47 1.59
CA PRO A 111 14.08 0.88 1.16
C PRO A 111 13.71 1.84 2.28
N TYR A 112 14.05 3.11 2.09
CA TYR A 112 13.65 4.23 2.95
C TYR A 112 13.49 5.52 2.15
N PHE A 113 12.33 6.17 2.26
CA PHE A 113 12.15 7.52 1.71
C PHE A 113 11.16 8.35 2.51
N GLN A 114 11.25 9.67 2.33
CA GLN A 114 10.32 10.64 2.90
C GLN A 114 9.85 11.62 1.83
N GLU A 115 8.54 11.79 1.71
CA GLU A 115 7.94 12.68 0.72
C GLU A 115 6.89 13.59 1.36
N THR A 116 6.91 14.88 1.02
CA THR A 116 5.86 15.81 1.44
C THR A 116 4.71 15.76 0.44
N LEU A 117 3.65 15.04 0.81
CA LEU A 117 2.52 14.77 -0.07
C LEU A 117 1.36 15.73 0.23
N PRO A 118 0.74 16.36 -0.79
CA PRO A 118 -0.52 17.06 -0.62
C PRO A 118 -1.66 16.07 -0.32
N ALA A 119 -2.84 16.61 0.03
CA ALA A 119 -4.02 15.78 0.20
C ALA A 119 -4.34 15.03 -1.10
N GLY A 120 -4.54 13.71 -1.02
CA GLY A 120 -4.70 12.86 -2.19
C GLY A 120 -4.68 11.37 -1.88
N PHE A 121 -4.81 10.58 -2.94
CA PHE A 121 -4.63 9.13 -2.94
C PHE A 121 -3.31 8.78 -3.59
N TYR A 122 -2.66 7.75 -3.06
CA TYR A 122 -1.36 7.30 -3.48
C TYR A 122 -1.31 5.77 -3.46
N THR A 123 -0.40 5.21 -4.23
CA THR A 123 -0.12 3.77 -4.20
C THR A 123 1.36 3.55 -3.94
N LEU A 124 1.68 2.79 -2.90
CA LEU A 124 3.02 2.20 -2.74
C LEU A 124 3.04 0.86 -3.46
N ALA A 125 3.87 0.72 -4.48
CA ALA A 125 4.17 -0.57 -5.07
C ALA A 125 5.43 -1.16 -4.44
N ILE A 126 5.37 -2.46 -4.14
CA ILE A 126 6.47 -3.25 -3.60
C ILE A 126 6.73 -4.37 -4.59
N VAL A 127 7.98 -4.49 -5.01
CA VAL A 127 8.46 -5.51 -5.96
C VAL A 127 9.85 -5.97 -5.58
N GLU A 128 10.29 -7.10 -6.11
CA GLU A 128 11.67 -7.57 -5.99
C GLU A 128 12.67 -6.62 -6.66
N TRP A 129 13.91 -6.60 -6.16
CA TRP A 129 15.04 -5.98 -6.85
C TRP A 129 15.14 -6.38 -8.33
N ASP A 130 15.60 -5.46 -9.19
CA ASP A 130 15.61 -5.53 -10.67
C ASP A 130 14.22 -5.72 -11.34
N ASN A 131 13.13 -5.71 -10.56
CA ASN A 131 11.79 -5.53 -11.10
C ASN A 131 11.45 -4.03 -11.21
N VAL A 132 11.80 -3.43 -12.34
CA VAL A 132 11.73 -1.97 -12.54
C VAL A 132 10.35 -1.54 -13.07
N SER A 133 9.82 -0.42 -12.57
CA SER A 133 8.62 0.25 -13.09
C SER A 133 8.74 0.57 -14.58
N ASN A 134 7.71 0.29 -15.37
CA ASN A 134 7.66 0.63 -16.80
C ASN A 134 7.21 2.08 -17.07
N GLY A 135 7.01 2.88 -16.02
CA GLY A 135 6.55 4.26 -16.12
C GLY A 135 5.30 4.50 -15.27
N ALA A 136 4.12 4.46 -15.87
CA ALA A 136 2.89 4.59 -15.11
C ALA A 136 2.60 3.30 -14.34
N GLN A 137 1.88 3.40 -13.21
CA GLN A 137 1.47 2.23 -12.42
C GLN A 137 0.74 1.17 -13.27
N SER A 138 -0.03 1.61 -14.27
CA SER A 138 -0.76 0.72 -15.18
C SER A 138 0.11 -0.06 -16.17
N ASP A 139 1.35 0.39 -16.39
CA ASP A 139 2.27 -0.21 -17.35
C ASP A 139 3.00 -1.43 -16.77
N GLY A 140 2.78 -1.70 -15.47
CA GLY A 140 3.35 -2.84 -14.75
C GLY A 140 4.85 -2.71 -14.51
N PHE A 141 5.49 -3.85 -14.31
CA PHE A 141 6.92 -3.94 -14.04
C PHE A 141 7.64 -4.85 -15.03
N ARG A 142 8.94 -4.64 -15.18
CA ARG A 142 9.78 -5.32 -16.18
C ARG A 142 9.74 -6.85 -16.09
N GLN A 143 9.60 -7.39 -14.88
CA GLN A 143 9.65 -8.83 -14.61
C GLN A 143 8.26 -9.45 -14.43
N ASP A 144 7.18 -8.72 -14.73
CA ASP A 144 5.82 -9.26 -14.63
C ASP A 144 5.68 -10.55 -15.47
N GLY A 145 5.31 -11.65 -14.81
CA GLY A 145 5.17 -12.96 -15.43
C GLY A 145 6.47 -13.72 -15.69
N ASN A 146 7.60 -13.28 -15.12
CA ASN A 146 8.91 -13.93 -15.22
C ASN A 146 9.38 -14.49 -13.85
N PRO A 147 8.76 -15.55 -13.31
CA PRO A 147 9.11 -16.08 -12.00
C PRO A 147 10.50 -16.72 -11.99
N GLY A 148 11.20 -16.54 -10.88
CA GLY A 148 12.55 -17.02 -10.61
C GLY A 148 13.67 -16.19 -11.24
N PHE A 149 13.38 -14.97 -11.69
CA PHE A 149 14.34 -14.17 -12.45
C PHE A 149 15.60 -13.85 -11.63
N THR A 150 15.47 -13.60 -10.32
CA THR A 150 16.62 -13.29 -9.45
C THR A 150 17.61 -14.44 -9.35
N CYS A 151 17.10 -15.68 -9.28
CA CYS A 151 17.94 -16.87 -9.24
C CYS A 151 18.52 -17.21 -10.62
N ALA A 152 17.75 -16.94 -11.69
CA ALA A 152 18.18 -17.18 -13.06
C ALA A 152 19.40 -16.33 -13.45
N GLU A 153 19.56 -15.14 -12.88
CA GLU A 153 20.75 -14.28 -13.07
C GLU A 153 22.07 -14.99 -12.71
N PHE A 154 22.02 -15.95 -11.78
CA PHE A 154 23.16 -16.75 -11.34
C PHE A 154 23.19 -18.17 -11.92
N GLY A 155 22.30 -18.47 -12.88
CA GLY A 155 22.14 -19.82 -13.42
C GLY A 155 21.56 -20.82 -12.40
N LEU A 156 20.85 -20.32 -11.38
CA LEU A 156 20.19 -21.11 -10.35
C LEU A 156 18.69 -21.25 -10.65
N SER A 157 18.06 -22.22 -10.01
CA SER A 157 16.59 -22.37 -9.99
C SER A 157 16.05 -21.97 -8.61
N GLY A 158 14.94 -21.26 -8.57
CA GLY A 158 14.31 -20.83 -7.32
C GLY A 158 13.62 -19.49 -7.50
N ASN A 159 13.24 -18.86 -6.39
CA ASN A 159 12.78 -17.48 -6.31
C ASN A 159 13.56 -16.77 -5.20
N PHE A 160 13.60 -15.43 -5.25
CA PHE A 160 14.16 -14.59 -4.20
C PHE A 160 15.63 -14.92 -3.91
N CYS A 161 16.48 -14.97 -4.94
CA CYS A 161 17.92 -15.06 -4.72
C CYS A 161 18.48 -13.68 -4.42
N ASP A 162 19.30 -13.57 -3.37
CA ASP A 162 20.03 -12.35 -3.07
C ASP A 162 21.00 -12.05 -4.22
N VAL A 163 20.85 -10.88 -4.84
CA VAL A 163 21.67 -10.45 -5.99
C VAL A 163 22.72 -9.40 -5.63
N THR A 164 22.84 -9.03 -4.35
CA THR A 164 23.67 -7.91 -3.91
C THR A 164 25.02 -8.39 -3.40
N THR A 165 25.14 -8.89 -2.17
CA THR A 165 26.43 -9.36 -1.63
C THR A 165 26.45 -10.85 -1.28
N ALA A 166 25.29 -11.45 -1.00
CA ALA A 166 25.18 -12.88 -0.79
C ALA A 166 24.68 -13.58 -2.06
N LEU A 167 25.34 -13.30 -3.18
CA LEU A 167 24.96 -13.72 -4.53
C LEU A 167 24.43 -15.16 -4.61
N GLY A 168 23.18 -15.31 -5.05
CA GLY A 168 22.51 -16.60 -5.23
C GLY A 168 22.05 -17.27 -3.93
N THR A 169 22.19 -16.62 -2.78
CA THR A 169 21.70 -17.14 -1.50
C THR A 169 20.17 -17.03 -1.47
N PRO A 170 19.45 -18.11 -1.14
CA PRO A 170 18.00 -18.06 -1.09
C PRO A 170 17.50 -17.17 0.05
N ARG A 171 16.62 -16.24 -0.30
CA ARG A 171 15.75 -15.48 0.60
C ARG A 171 14.33 -16.06 0.54
N ASN A 172 13.39 -15.42 1.21
CA ASN A 172 11.98 -15.75 1.11
C ASN A 172 11.18 -14.56 0.58
N GLY A 173 9.95 -14.81 0.12
CA GLY A 173 9.07 -13.79 -0.44
C GLY A 173 8.45 -12.84 0.56
N ASN A 174 8.87 -12.81 1.83
CA ASN A 174 8.26 -11.94 2.83
C ASN A 174 8.68 -10.49 2.63
N TYR A 175 7.71 -9.58 2.73
CA TYR A 175 7.94 -8.15 2.79
C TYR A 175 7.27 -7.55 4.02
N ALA A 176 7.82 -6.44 4.51
CA ALA A 176 7.26 -5.66 5.61
C ALA A 176 7.59 -4.18 5.41
N PHE A 177 6.58 -3.32 5.34
CA PHE A 177 6.72 -1.88 5.14
C PHE A 177 5.95 -1.11 6.21
N ALA A 178 6.62 -0.19 6.87
CA ALA A 178 6.00 0.77 7.77
C ALA A 178 5.77 2.09 7.04
N ILE A 179 4.54 2.62 7.15
CA ILE A 179 4.11 3.87 6.55
C ILE A 179 3.62 4.78 7.67
N SER A 180 4.18 5.98 7.78
CA SER A 180 3.73 7.02 8.73
C SER A 180 3.42 8.32 8.01
N GLY A 181 2.57 9.17 8.60
CA GLY A 181 2.06 10.40 7.96
C GLY A 181 0.90 10.18 6.99
N ALA A 182 0.56 8.92 6.66
CA ALA A 182 -0.67 8.59 5.96
C ALA A 182 -1.89 8.72 6.90
N THR A 183 -3.01 9.18 6.35
CA THR A 183 -4.30 9.21 7.09
C THR A 183 -4.93 7.83 7.15
N GLU A 184 -4.82 7.06 6.05
CA GLU A 184 -5.38 5.72 5.93
C GLU A 184 -4.50 4.88 5.01
N VAL A 185 -4.28 3.61 5.35
CA VAL A 185 -3.48 2.67 4.57
C VAL A 185 -4.28 1.39 4.35
N GLY A 186 -4.26 0.87 3.12
CA GLY A 186 -4.97 -0.34 2.71
C GLY A 186 -6.46 -0.13 2.41
N ALA A 187 -6.97 1.09 2.50
CA ALA A 187 -8.34 1.38 2.11
C ALA A 187 -8.44 1.50 0.59
N VAL A 188 -9.29 0.65 0.02
CA VAL A 188 -9.75 0.80 -1.35
C VAL A 188 -10.68 2.02 -1.35
N PRO A 189 -10.49 3.02 -2.25
CA PRO A 189 -11.43 4.12 -2.38
C PRO A 189 -12.83 3.54 -2.49
N GLU A 190 -13.74 3.91 -1.58
CA GLU A 190 -15.12 3.46 -1.71
C GLU A 190 -15.57 3.87 -3.12
N PRO A 191 -16.03 2.92 -3.97
CA PRO A 191 -16.56 3.28 -5.27
C PRO A 191 -17.62 4.35 -5.05
N ALA A 192 -17.78 5.29 -5.99
CA ALA A 192 -18.70 6.44 -5.93
C ALA A 192 -20.18 6.03 -5.82
N THR A 193 -20.50 5.27 -4.78
CA THR A 193 -21.78 4.68 -4.42
C THR A 193 -22.62 5.70 -3.69
N LEU A 194 -22.00 6.71 -3.06
CA LEU A 194 -22.69 7.87 -2.51
C LEU A 194 -23.52 8.61 -3.57
N PRO A 195 -22.96 9.09 -4.71
CA PRO A 195 -23.80 9.71 -5.74
C PRO A 195 -24.82 8.74 -6.35
N LEU A 196 -24.50 7.44 -6.46
CA LEU A 196 -25.45 6.43 -6.94
C LEU A 196 -26.63 6.22 -5.97
N ALA A 197 -26.37 6.22 -4.67
CA ALA A 197 -27.38 6.14 -3.62
C ALA A 197 -28.27 7.39 -3.62
N PHE A 198 -27.70 8.58 -3.84
CA PHE A 198 -28.48 9.81 -4.01
C PHE A 198 -29.39 9.77 -5.25
N VAL A 199 -28.88 9.29 -6.39
CA VAL A 199 -29.66 9.17 -7.64
C VAL A 199 -30.81 8.17 -7.49
N THR A 200 -30.57 7.01 -6.88
CA THR A 200 -31.60 5.99 -6.65
C THR A 200 -32.68 6.46 -5.66
N CYS A 201 -32.31 7.16 -4.58
CA CYS A 201 -33.28 7.77 -3.68
C CYS A 201 -34.14 8.82 -4.39
N LEU A 202 -33.54 9.72 -5.18
CA LEU A 202 -34.25 10.76 -5.93
C LEU A 202 -35.25 10.16 -6.95
N LEU A 203 -34.83 9.14 -7.71
CA LEU A 203 -35.71 8.43 -8.63
C LEU A 203 -36.87 7.76 -7.87
N GLY A 204 -36.60 7.11 -6.74
CA GLY A 204 -37.63 6.52 -5.89
C GLY A 204 -38.68 7.53 -5.39
N PHE A 205 -38.26 8.74 -5.02
CA PHE A 205 -39.16 9.82 -4.64
C PHE A 205 -40.03 10.30 -5.82
N ILE A 206 -39.45 10.45 -7.03
CA ILE A 206 -40.16 10.87 -8.23
C ILE A 206 -41.23 9.84 -8.64
N PHE A 207 -40.90 8.55 -8.64
CA PHE A 207 -41.85 7.48 -8.96
C PHE A 207 -42.98 7.36 -7.92
N ARG A 208 -42.68 7.63 -6.65
CA ARG A 208 -43.70 7.64 -5.59
C ARG A 208 -44.63 8.85 -5.68
N ALA A 209 -44.10 10.04 -6.02
CA ALA A 209 -44.90 11.26 -6.18
C ALA A 209 -45.90 11.15 -7.35
N ARG A 210 -45.50 10.51 -8.46
CA ARG A 210 -46.38 10.32 -9.63
C ARG A 210 -47.55 9.39 -9.39
N ARG A 211 -47.46 8.47 -8.41
CA ARG A 211 -48.54 7.52 -8.09
C ARG A 211 -49.69 8.14 -7.28
N PHE A 212 -49.50 9.33 -6.71
CA PHE A 212 -50.51 10.03 -5.91
C PHE A 212 -51.30 11.10 -6.68
N SER A 213 -50.98 11.37 -7.95
CA SER A 213 -51.65 12.41 -8.76
C SER A 213 -52.81 11.92 -9.63
N PHE A 214 -53.21 10.65 -9.52
CA PHE A 214 -54.38 10.08 -10.20
C PHE A 214 -55.38 9.56 -9.14
N ARG A 215 -56.07 10.47 -8.46
CA ARG A 215 -57.35 10.24 -7.78
C ARG A 215 -58.14 11.53 -7.72
#